data_AF-A0A2U3YTS0-F1
#
_entry.id   AF-A0A2U3YTS0-F1
#
_cell.length_a   1.000
_cell.length_b   1.000
_cell.length_c   1.000
_cell.angle_alpha   90.00
_cell.angle_beta   90.00
_cell.angle_gamma   90.00
#
_symmetry.space_group_name_H-M   'P 1'
#
loop_
_entity.id
_entity.type
_entity.pdbx_description
1 polymer ?
#
loop_
_entity_poly.entity_id
_entity_poly.type
_entity_poly.pdbx_seq_one_letter_code
_entity_poly.pdbx_strand_id
1 'polypeptide(L)'
;MASESETLNPSARIMTFYPTMEEFRNFSRYMAYIESQGAHRAGLAKVVPPKEWKPRASYDDIDDLVIPAPIQQLVTGQSGLFTQYNIQKKAMTVREFRKIANSDK
;
A
#
# COMPACT_ATOMS: atom_id res chain seq x y z
N MET A 1 -14.91 -19.66 -27.58
CA MET A 1 -15.35 -19.82 -26.18
C MET A 1 -14.32 -19.12 -25.33
N ALA A 2 -14.72 -18.19 -24.45
CA ALA A 2 -13.79 -17.56 -23.53
C ALA A 2 -13.18 -18.63 -22.61
N SER A 3 -11.88 -18.56 -22.34
CA SER A 3 -11.24 -19.48 -21.41
C SER A 3 -11.82 -19.27 -19.99
N GLU A 4 -11.85 -20.30 -19.15
CA GLU A 4 -12.43 -20.23 -17.79
C GLU A 4 -11.83 -19.06 -16.98
N SER A 5 -10.55 -18.74 -17.24
CA SER A 5 -9.82 -17.59 -16.68
C SER A 5 -10.39 -16.21 -17.07
N GLU A 6 -11.02 -16.06 -18.23
CA GLU A 6 -11.59 -14.78 -18.70
C GLU A 6 -12.94 -14.47 -18.05
N THR A 7 -13.57 -15.46 -17.41
CA THR A 7 -14.87 -15.29 -16.75
C THR A 7 -14.77 -14.69 -15.35
N LEU A 8 -13.62 -14.83 -14.68
CA LEU A 8 -13.40 -14.35 -13.32
C LEU A 8 -12.97 -12.89 -13.30
N ASN A 9 -13.66 -12.07 -12.50
CA ASN A 9 -13.50 -10.61 -12.48
C ASN A 9 -13.51 -9.97 -13.89
N PRO A 10 -14.59 -10.15 -14.68
CA PRO A 10 -14.63 -9.71 -16.08
C PRO A 10 -14.58 -8.19 -16.23
N SER A 11 -14.96 -7.46 -15.18
CA SER A 11 -14.92 -5.99 -15.12
C SER A 11 -13.59 -5.43 -14.60
N ALA A 12 -12.61 -6.28 -14.28
CA ALA A 12 -11.30 -5.88 -13.77
C ALA A 12 -11.37 -4.90 -12.57
N ARG A 13 -12.33 -5.12 -11.66
CA ARG A 13 -12.51 -4.26 -10.47
C ARG A 13 -11.56 -4.68 -9.35
N ILE A 14 -11.15 -3.70 -8.55
CA ILE A 14 -10.34 -3.93 -7.33
C ILE A 14 -11.14 -4.79 -6.37
N MET A 15 -10.55 -5.92 -5.95
CA MET A 15 -11.15 -6.86 -5.01
C MET A 15 -10.58 -6.65 -3.59
N THR A 16 -11.39 -6.91 -2.57
CA THR A 16 -10.97 -6.90 -1.16
C THR A 16 -11.18 -8.28 -0.55
N PHE A 17 -10.14 -8.81 0.10
CA PHE A 17 -10.11 -10.14 0.71
C PHE A 17 -9.95 -10.05 2.24
N TYR A 18 -10.54 -11.01 2.95
CA TYR A 18 -10.55 -11.11 4.41
C TYR A 18 -10.18 -12.54 4.85
N PRO A 19 -8.89 -12.94 4.75
CA PRO A 19 -8.47 -14.29 5.11
C PRO A 19 -8.72 -14.62 6.58
N THR A 20 -8.92 -15.91 6.84
CA THR A 20 -8.70 -16.51 8.16
C THR A 20 -7.21 -16.55 8.50
N MET A 21 -6.86 -16.76 9.78
CA MET A 21 -5.46 -16.89 10.19
C MET A 21 -4.75 -18.10 9.55
N GLU A 22 -5.49 -19.16 9.21
CA GLU A 22 -4.93 -20.33 8.50
C GLU A 22 -4.56 -19.98 7.05
N GLU A 23 -5.45 -19.31 6.34
CA GLU A 23 -5.20 -18.85 4.96
C GLU A 23 -4.08 -17.80 4.92
N PHE A 24 -4.06 -16.88 5.88
CA PHE A 24 -3.09 -15.79 5.96
C PHE A 24 -1.66 -16.28 6.28
N ARG A 25 -1.52 -17.49 6.87
CA ARG A 25 -0.22 -18.04 7.29
C ARG A 25 0.73 -18.30 6.12
N ASN A 26 0.21 -18.63 4.93
CA ASN A 26 1.04 -18.92 3.76
C ASN A 26 0.83 -17.86 2.68
N PHE A 27 1.75 -16.88 2.64
CA PHE A 27 1.71 -15.76 1.70
C PHE A 27 1.60 -16.23 0.23
N SER A 28 2.51 -17.09 -0.23
CA SER A 28 2.55 -17.51 -1.65
C SER A 28 1.28 -18.26 -2.06
N ARG A 29 0.76 -19.12 -1.18
CA ARG A 29 -0.51 -19.83 -1.43
C ARG A 29 -1.70 -18.86 -1.49
N TYR A 30 -1.73 -17.87 -0.60
CA TYR A 30 -2.83 -16.89 -0.59
C TYR A 30 -2.77 -15.95 -1.80
N MET A 31 -1.57 -15.59 -2.27
CA MET A 31 -1.38 -14.85 -3.52
C MET A 31 -1.92 -15.63 -4.72
N ALA A 32 -1.56 -16.91 -4.85
CA ALA A 32 -2.09 -17.77 -5.92
C ALA A 32 -3.62 -17.91 -5.83
N TYR A 33 -4.19 -17.97 -4.61
CA TYR A 33 -5.64 -17.99 -4.40
C TYR A 33 -6.31 -16.70 -4.89
N ILE A 34 -5.85 -15.51 -4.48
CA ILE A 34 -6.51 -14.25 -4.92
C ILE A 34 -6.35 -14.03 -6.43
N GLU A 35 -5.24 -14.50 -7.02
CA GLU A 35 -5.07 -14.52 -8.48
C GLU A 35 -6.07 -15.45 -9.15
N SER A 36 -6.31 -16.64 -8.59
CA SER A 36 -7.32 -17.58 -9.08
C SER A 36 -8.75 -17.05 -8.95
N GLN A 37 -8.99 -15.99 -8.16
CA GLN A 37 -10.27 -15.28 -8.11
C GLN A 37 -10.37 -14.11 -9.12
N GLY A 38 -9.30 -13.86 -9.90
CA GLY A 38 -9.24 -12.76 -10.87
C GLY A 38 -8.81 -11.41 -10.30
N ALA A 39 -8.23 -11.36 -9.09
CA ALA A 39 -7.81 -10.10 -8.46
C ALA A 39 -6.75 -9.34 -9.28
N HIS A 40 -5.81 -10.09 -9.89
CA HIS A 40 -4.72 -9.55 -10.69
C HIS A 40 -5.21 -8.73 -11.91
N ARG A 41 -6.41 -9.03 -12.43
CA ARG A 41 -6.98 -8.32 -13.58
C ARG A 41 -7.17 -6.82 -13.33
N ALA A 42 -7.37 -6.43 -12.08
CA ALA A 42 -7.51 -5.03 -11.68
C ALA A 42 -6.17 -4.30 -11.51
N GLY A 43 -5.04 -5.01 -11.49
CA GLY A 43 -3.71 -4.45 -11.18
C GLY A 43 -3.50 -4.07 -9.70
N LEU A 44 -4.54 -4.13 -8.87
CA LEU A 44 -4.50 -3.85 -7.44
C LEU A 44 -5.56 -4.68 -6.69
N ALA A 45 -5.20 -5.19 -5.52
CA ALA A 45 -6.10 -5.86 -4.58
C ALA A 45 -5.80 -5.41 -3.15
N LYS A 46 -6.82 -5.48 -2.28
CA LYS A 46 -6.67 -5.21 -0.84
C LYS A 46 -6.86 -6.51 -0.06
N VAL A 47 -5.96 -6.78 0.88
CA VAL A 47 -6.11 -7.87 1.85
C VAL A 47 -6.17 -7.25 3.23
N VAL A 48 -7.28 -7.46 3.94
CA VAL A 48 -7.43 -7.05 5.34
C VAL A 48 -7.03 -8.25 6.21
N PRO A 49 -5.94 -8.18 6.98
CA PRO A 49 -5.46 -9.33 7.75
C PRO A 49 -6.47 -9.72 8.85
N PRO A 50 -6.38 -10.96 9.38
CA PRO A 50 -7.14 -11.39 10.55
C PRO A 50 -6.97 -10.40 11.72
N LYS A 51 -8.04 -10.13 12.48
CA LYS A 51 -8.08 -9.07 13.51
C LYS A 51 -7.07 -9.30 14.64
N GLU A 52 -6.76 -10.57 14.91
CA GLU A 52 -5.80 -11.02 15.91
C GLU A 52 -4.35 -10.84 15.47
N TRP A 53 -4.09 -10.70 14.16
CA TRP A 53 -2.74 -10.55 13.65
C TRP A 53 -2.26 -9.11 13.81
N LYS A 54 -1.11 -8.94 14.48
CA LYS A 54 -0.41 -7.67 14.61
C LYS A 54 1.08 -7.88 14.30
N PRO A 55 1.69 -7.11 13.40
CA PRO A 55 3.11 -7.24 13.09
C PRO A 55 4.02 -6.65 14.17
N ARG A 56 3.47 -5.79 15.04
CA ARG A 56 4.17 -5.14 16.15
C ARG A 56 3.19 -4.83 17.28
N ALA A 57 3.70 -4.71 18.52
CA ALA A 57 2.93 -4.36 19.70
C ALA A 57 2.47 -2.88 19.72
N SER A 58 3.40 -1.94 19.54
CA SER A 58 3.13 -0.51 19.37
C SER A 58 4.12 0.14 18.41
N TYR A 59 3.91 1.41 18.05
CA TYR A 59 4.83 2.19 17.21
C TYR A 59 5.35 3.43 17.95
N ASP A 60 5.35 3.41 19.29
CA ASP A 60 5.75 4.56 20.11
C ASP A 60 7.28 4.76 20.12
N ASP A 61 8.04 3.76 19.65
CA ASP A 61 9.49 3.68 19.65
C ASP A 61 10.15 4.17 18.35
N ILE A 62 9.37 4.66 17.38
CA ILE A 62 9.91 5.01 16.05
C ILE A 62 10.35 6.46 15.92
N ASP A 63 10.19 7.28 16.96
CA ASP A 63 10.44 8.73 16.89
C ASP A 63 11.86 9.07 16.46
N ASP A 64 12.83 8.30 16.91
CA ASP A 64 14.26 8.52 16.63
C ASP A 64 14.73 7.78 15.35
N LEU A 65 13.81 7.11 14.64
CA LEU A 65 14.12 6.52 13.33
C LEU A 65 14.47 7.62 12.33
N VAL A 66 15.62 7.47 11.68
CA VAL A 66 16.12 8.45 10.71
C VAL A 66 15.57 8.14 9.32
N ILE A 67 14.97 9.15 8.69
CA ILE A 67 14.67 9.20 7.25
C ILE A 67 15.90 9.82 6.57
N PRO A 68 16.74 9.01 5.87
CA PRO A 68 18.04 9.49 5.39
C PRO A 68 17.94 10.46 4.20
N ALA A 69 16.92 10.30 3.35
CA ALA A 69 16.72 11.09 2.15
C ALA A 69 15.24 11.49 1.97
N PRO A 70 14.68 12.33 2.85
CA PRO A 70 13.32 12.85 2.69
C PRO A 70 13.21 13.66 1.40
N ILE A 71 12.05 13.64 0.75
CA ILE A 71 11.81 14.34 -0.51
C ILE A 71 10.70 15.39 -0.34
N GLN A 72 10.89 16.56 -0.96
CA GLN A 72 9.81 17.48 -1.25
C GLN A 72 9.30 17.20 -2.66
N GLN A 73 7.99 16.97 -2.79
CA GLN A 73 7.33 16.73 -4.07
C GLN A 73 6.82 18.05 -4.63
N LEU A 74 7.49 18.57 -5.66
CA LEU A 74 7.06 19.75 -6.39
C LEU A 74 6.21 19.30 -7.59
N VAL A 75 4.96 19.73 -7.64
CA VAL A 75 4.02 19.34 -8.71
C VAL A 75 3.77 20.54 -9.63
N THR A 76 3.87 20.33 -10.94
CA THR A 76 3.51 21.30 -11.97
C THR A 76 2.58 20.67 -12.99
N GLY A 77 1.65 21.45 -13.54
CA GLY A 77 0.62 20.97 -14.46
C GLY A 77 -0.76 21.49 -14.09
N GLN A 78 -1.75 21.11 -14.89
CA GLN A 78 -3.13 21.56 -14.75
C GLN A 78 -4.09 20.61 -15.46
N SER A 79 -5.38 20.76 -15.19
CA SER A 79 -6.46 20.02 -15.89
C SER A 79 -6.30 18.49 -15.86
N GLY A 80 -5.80 17.95 -14.75
CA GLY A 80 -5.63 16.51 -14.56
C GLY A 80 -4.33 15.92 -15.09
N LEU A 81 -3.45 16.72 -15.71
CA LEU A 81 -2.13 16.29 -16.17
C LEU A 81 -1.03 17.02 -15.40
N PHE A 82 -0.19 16.25 -14.71
CA PHE A 82 0.84 16.79 -13.83
C PHE A 82 2.18 16.06 -14.00
N THR A 83 3.26 16.80 -13.77
CA THR A 83 4.62 16.31 -13.60
C THR A 83 5.06 16.56 -12.17
N GLN A 84 5.60 15.55 -11.50
CA GLN A 84 6.15 15.65 -10.15
C GLN A 84 7.68 15.62 -10.19
N TYR A 85 8.34 16.58 -9.54
CA TYR A 85 9.77 16.63 -9.32
C TYR A 85 10.08 16.35 -7.85
N ASN A 86 11.11 15.52 -7.60
CA ASN A 86 11.56 15.19 -6.25
C ASN A 86 12.80 16.01 -5.89
N ILE A 87 12.70 16.84 -4.85
CA ILE A 87 13.82 17.61 -4.32
C ILE A 87 14.24 16.97 -2.99
N GLN A 88 15.41 16.35 -2.97
CA GLN A 88 15.95 15.75 -1.75
C GLN A 88 16.20 16.83 -0.69
N LYS A 89 15.84 16.52 0.56
CA LYS A 89 16.06 17.34 1.76
C LYS A 89 17.09 16.68 2.66
N LYS A 90 17.55 17.44 3.67
CA LYS A 90 18.46 16.91 4.70
C LYS A 90 17.74 15.80 5.49
N ALA A 91 18.51 14.81 5.94
CA ALA A 91 18.02 13.75 6.80
C ALA A 91 17.28 14.33 8.01
N MET A 92 16.25 13.62 8.46
CA MET A 92 15.45 14.00 9.63
C MET A 92 14.93 12.76 10.34
N THR A 93 14.56 12.90 11.60
CA THR A 93 13.89 11.87 12.39
C THR A 93 12.39 11.78 12.04
N VAL A 94 11.75 10.67 12.36
CA VAL A 94 10.29 10.54 12.28
C VAL A 94 9.60 11.56 13.17
N ARG A 95 10.17 11.90 14.34
CA ARG A 95 9.65 12.97 15.22
C ARG A 95 9.59 14.32 14.50
N GLU A 96 10.66 14.71 13.82
CA GLU A 96 10.72 15.96 13.03
C GLU A 96 9.74 15.91 11.86
N PHE A 97 9.68 14.79 11.13
CA PHE A 97 8.75 14.61 10.02
C PHE A 97 7.29 14.72 10.49
N ARG A 98 6.91 14.04 11.58
CA ARG A 98 5.56 14.09 12.17
C ARG A 98 5.19 15.49 12.62
N LYS A 99 6.14 16.26 13.16
CA LYS A 99 5.91 17.66 13.53
C LYS A 99 5.54 18.53 12.32
N ILE A 100 6.20 18.32 11.18
CA ILE A 100 5.89 19.03 9.92
C ILE A 100 4.54 18.58 9.37
N ALA A 101 4.28 17.27 9.31
CA ALA A 101 3.05 16.70 8.77
C ALA A 101 1.78 17.12 9.53
N ASN A 102 1.91 17.49 10.81
CA ASN A 102 0.81 17.94 11.66
C ASN A 102 0.84 19.46 11.95
N SER A 103 1.71 20.22 11.27
CA SER A 103 1.75 21.68 11.45
C SER A 103 0.62 22.37 10.68
N ASP A 104 0.24 23.59 11.06
CA ASP A 104 -0.80 24.38 10.38
C ASP A 104 -0.42 24.83 8.95
N LYS A 105 0.74 24.41 8.44
CA LYS A 105 1.26 24.71 7.10
C LYS A 105 1.05 23.55 6.14
#